data_AF-A0ABD2L6H4-F1
#
_entry.id   AF-A0ABD2L6H4-F1
#
_cell.length_a   1.000
_cell.length_b   1.000
_cell.length_c   1.000
_cell.angle_alpha   90.00
_cell.angle_beta   90.00
_cell.angle_gamma   90.00
#
_symmetry.space_group_name_H-M   'P 1'
#
loop_
_entity.id
_entity.type
_entity.pdbx_description
1 polymer ?
#
loop_
_entity_poly.entity_id
_entity_poly.type
_entity_poly.pdbx_seq_one_letter_code
_entity_poly.pdbx_strand_id
1 'polypeptide(L)'
;MSLNATQPSQQQQLTYVEWVRQNGGQHTLAMWLIMGEKCAFSSVGILFNAILVAATVKSKNLRSMCNLLIALDSAFSALFQLSALIILLLPSVGKNFVPICLCFYLQFLPYFGVLMSTCLVFQIGLERLLNVLFPIWSKNGNSKLFHVILLLLSAISNGYLMWLQYEMVDGNNS
;
A
#
# COMPACT_ATOMS: atom_id res chain seq x y z
N MET A 1 -18.21 -24.56 34.73
CA MET A 1 -18.45 -24.52 33.27
C MET A 1 -17.25 -23.83 32.66
N SER A 2 -16.18 -24.59 32.43
CA SER A 2 -14.88 -24.05 32.00
C SER A 2 -14.63 -24.55 30.58
N LEU A 3 -14.53 -23.62 29.63
CA LEU A 3 -14.22 -23.89 28.23
C LEU A 3 -12.79 -24.46 28.14
N ASN A 4 -12.74 -25.75 27.82
CA ASN A 4 -11.53 -26.54 27.68
C ASN A 4 -10.88 -26.25 26.32
N ALA A 5 -9.90 -25.33 26.28
CA ALA A 5 -9.04 -25.11 25.13
C ALA A 5 -8.04 -26.28 25.03
N THR A 6 -8.45 -27.36 24.37
CA THR A 6 -7.62 -28.54 24.17
C THR A 6 -6.61 -28.25 23.06
N GLN A 7 -5.31 -28.24 23.44
CA GLN A 7 -4.19 -28.21 22.50
C GLN A 7 -4.30 -29.40 21.51
N PRO A 8 -3.93 -29.22 20.22
CA PRO A 8 -4.01 -30.30 19.26
C PRO A 8 -3.00 -31.41 19.60
N SER A 9 -3.49 -32.65 19.57
CA SER A 9 -2.73 -33.87 19.87
C SER A 9 -1.60 -34.13 18.86
N GLN A 10 -0.50 -34.76 19.31
CA GLN A 10 0.70 -35.00 18.50
C GLN A 10 0.45 -35.77 17.18
N GLN A 11 -0.60 -36.59 17.10
CA GLN A 11 -1.01 -37.25 15.85
C GLN A 11 -1.48 -36.26 14.79
N GLN A 12 -2.13 -35.16 15.18
CA GLN A 12 -2.65 -34.16 14.25
C GLN A 12 -1.53 -33.30 13.63
N GLN A 13 -0.44 -33.08 14.37
CA GLN A 13 0.76 -32.42 13.85
C GLN A 13 1.52 -33.28 12.84
N LEU A 14 1.65 -34.59 13.07
CA LEU A 14 2.28 -35.52 12.13
C LEU A 14 1.54 -35.57 10.79
N THR A 15 0.20 -35.67 10.82
CA THR A 15 -0.62 -35.66 9.60
C THR A 15 -0.55 -34.33 8.86
N TYR A 16 -0.45 -33.20 9.57
CA TYR A 16 -0.27 -31.87 8.97
C TYR A 16 1.09 -31.74 8.28
N VAL A 17 2.16 -32.19 8.92
CA VAL A 17 3.52 -32.16 8.34
C VAL A 17 3.62 -33.06 7.10
N GLU A 18 2.97 -34.23 7.10
CA GLU A 18 2.91 -35.12 5.93
C GLU A 18 2.06 -34.55 4.79
N TRP A 19 0.91 -33.95 5.11
CA TRP A 19 0.07 -33.23 4.15
C TRP A 19 0.81 -32.05 3.51
N VAL A 20 1.55 -31.26 4.31
CA VAL A 20 2.43 -30.19 3.82
C VAL A 20 3.59 -30.75 3.00
N ARG A 21 4.10 -31.94 3.30
CA ARG A 21 5.20 -32.54 2.52
C ARG A 21 4.74 -33.08 1.16
N GLN A 22 3.52 -33.63 1.06
CA GLN A 22 2.94 -34.09 -0.21
C GLN A 22 2.36 -32.94 -1.06
N ASN A 23 1.67 -31.98 -0.45
CA ASN A 23 1.05 -30.86 -1.17
C ASN A 23 1.94 -29.60 -1.22
N GLY A 24 3.03 -29.56 -0.45
CA GLY A 24 3.91 -28.39 -0.34
C GLY A 24 4.56 -28.00 -1.66
N GLY A 25 4.83 -28.97 -2.55
CA GLY A 25 5.31 -28.68 -3.91
C GLY A 25 4.27 -27.94 -4.76
N GLN A 26 2.99 -28.31 -4.68
CA GLN A 26 1.93 -27.63 -5.43
C GLN A 26 1.57 -26.26 -4.82
N HIS A 27 1.54 -26.15 -3.49
CA HIS A 27 1.29 -24.87 -2.82
C HIS A 27 2.43 -23.87 -3.02
N THR A 28 3.70 -24.30 -3.01
CA THR A 28 4.83 -23.41 -3.31
C THR A 28 4.80 -22.95 -4.76
N LEU A 29 4.52 -23.82 -5.73
CA LEU A 29 4.37 -23.42 -7.13
C LEU A 29 3.23 -22.41 -7.33
N ALA A 30 2.08 -22.61 -6.68
CA ALA A 30 0.98 -21.66 -6.71
C ALA A 30 1.37 -20.31 -6.10
N MET A 31 2.11 -20.30 -4.99
CA MET A 31 2.65 -19.07 -4.38
C MET A 31 3.61 -18.34 -5.32
N TRP A 32 4.54 -19.06 -5.95
CA TRP A 32 5.48 -18.47 -6.92
C TRP A 32 4.77 -17.89 -8.16
N LEU A 33 3.73 -18.55 -8.66
CA LEU A 33 2.93 -18.05 -9.78
C LEU A 33 2.19 -16.75 -9.41
N ILE A 34 1.53 -16.72 -8.24
CA ILE A 34 0.83 -15.53 -7.75
C ILE A 34 1.83 -14.38 -7.52
N MET A 35 2.99 -14.66 -6.91
CA MET A 35 4.02 -13.64 -6.70
C MET A 35 4.60 -13.13 -8.02
N GLY A 36 4.83 -14.01 -9.00
CA GLY A 36 5.32 -13.65 -10.34
C GLY A 36 4.36 -12.71 -11.08
N GLU A 37 3.06 -13.01 -11.06
CA GLU A 37 2.03 -12.15 -11.63
C GLU A 37 2.05 -10.75 -10.99
N LYS A 38 2.07 -10.67 -9.66
CA LYS A 38 2.12 -9.40 -8.93
C LYS A 38 3.36 -8.57 -9.26
N CYS A 39 4.49 -9.22 -9.50
CA CYS A 39 5.73 -8.54 -9.87
C CYS A 39 5.70 -8.01 -11.30
N ALA A 40 5.09 -8.74 -12.24
CA ALA A 40 4.87 -8.24 -13.59
C ALA A 40 4.02 -6.97 -13.56
N PHE A 41 2.87 -7.00 -12.85
CA PHE A 41 2.02 -5.81 -12.70
C PHE A 41 2.73 -4.64 -12.00
N SER A 42 3.52 -4.93 -10.96
CA SER A 42 4.31 -3.92 -10.25
C SER A 42 5.33 -3.25 -11.17
N SER A 43 6.08 -4.03 -11.97
CA SER A 43 7.08 -3.47 -12.90
C SER A 43 6.47 -2.55 -13.96
N VAL A 44 5.33 -2.95 -14.53
CA VAL A 44 4.58 -2.13 -15.49
C VAL A 44 4.08 -0.87 -14.80
N GLY A 45 3.49 -1.00 -13.61
CA GLY A 45 2.99 0.15 -12.86
C GLY A 45 4.08 1.16 -12.50
N ILE A 46 5.26 0.71 -12.08
CA ILE A 46 6.39 1.59 -11.75
C ILE A 46 6.84 2.37 -12.99
N LEU A 47 6.93 1.72 -14.15
CA LEU A 47 7.29 2.38 -15.41
C LEU A 47 6.26 3.45 -15.81
N PHE A 48 4.98 3.11 -15.78
CA PHE A 48 3.91 4.05 -16.14
C PHE A 48 3.84 5.23 -15.15
N ASN A 49 3.94 4.96 -13.85
CA ASN A 49 3.96 5.99 -12.81
C ASN A 49 5.18 6.92 -12.97
N ALA A 50 6.36 6.38 -13.26
CA ALA A 50 7.57 7.17 -13.50
C ALA A 50 7.44 8.07 -14.73
N ILE A 51 6.87 7.55 -15.83
CA ILE A 51 6.59 8.33 -17.05
C ILE A 51 5.61 9.46 -16.74
N LEU A 52 4.55 9.19 -15.97
CA LEU A 52 3.53 10.18 -15.63
C LEU A 52 4.11 11.34 -14.79
N VAL A 53 4.94 11.01 -13.80
CA VAL A 53 5.65 12.00 -12.98
C VAL A 53 6.61 12.81 -13.85
N ALA A 54 7.42 12.15 -14.69
CA ALA A 54 8.36 12.81 -15.59
C ALA A 54 7.66 13.75 -16.59
N ALA A 55 6.56 13.31 -17.18
CA ALA A 55 5.74 14.11 -18.09
C ALA A 55 5.17 15.36 -17.40
N THR A 56 4.72 15.20 -16.15
CA THR A 56 4.14 16.29 -15.36
C THR A 56 5.20 17.31 -14.93
N VAL A 57 6.40 16.87 -14.55
CA VAL A 57 7.51 17.76 -14.18
C VAL A 57 8.03 18.53 -15.40
N LYS A 58 8.14 17.86 -16.56
CA LYS A 58 8.68 18.43 -17.80
C LYS A 58 7.75 19.45 -18.45
N SER A 59 6.43 19.25 -18.38
CA SER A 59 5.48 20.15 -19.03
C SER A 59 5.01 21.29 -18.11
N LYS A 60 5.54 22.50 -18.31
CA LYS A 60 5.12 23.71 -17.58
C LYS A 60 3.65 24.09 -17.85
N ASN A 61 3.13 23.75 -19.02
CA ASN A 61 1.75 24.05 -19.43
C ASN A 61 0.72 23.10 -18.78
N LEU A 62 1.17 21.94 -18.26
CA LEU A 62 0.32 20.98 -17.54
C LEU A 62 0.36 21.15 -16.01
N ARG A 63 0.96 22.20 -15.44
CA ARG A 63 0.99 22.43 -13.97
C ARG A 63 -0.33 22.96 -13.38
N SER A 64 -1.44 22.38 -13.82
CA SER A 64 -2.71 22.50 -13.11
C SER A 64 -2.67 21.69 -11.81
N MET A 65 -3.45 22.09 -10.80
CA MET A 65 -3.49 21.40 -9.50
C MET A 65 -3.84 19.93 -9.66
N CYS A 66 -4.89 19.61 -10.42
CA CYS A 66 -5.26 18.23 -10.71
C CYS A 66 -4.11 17.38 -11.27
N ASN A 67 -3.30 17.91 -12.19
CA ASN A 67 -2.17 17.15 -12.75
C ASN A 67 -1.05 16.94 -11.71
N LEU A 68 -0.86 17.89 -10.79
CA LEU A 68 0.07 17.73 -9.66
C LEU A 68 -0.43 16.65 -8.69
N LEU A 69 -1.73 16.64 -8.37
CA LEU A 69 -2.33 15.61 -7.52
C LEU A 69 -2.21 14.22 -8.15
N ILE A 70 -2.44 14.10 -9.46
CA ILE A 70 -2.27 12.85 -10.21
C ILE A 70 -0.81 12.38 -10.16
N ALA A 71 0.15 13.28 -10.33
CA ALA A 71 1.57 12.93 -10.25
C ALA A 71 1.97 12.48 -8.83
N LEU A 72 1.45 13.14 -7.79
CA LEU A 72 1.64 12.72 -6.40
C LEU A 72 1.04 11.34 -6.15
N ASP A 73 -0.20 11.11 -6.59
CA ASP A 73 -0.88 9.83 -6.46
C ASP A 73 -0.10 8.69 -7.13
N SER A 74 0.41 8.93 -8.34
CA SER A 74 1.27 7.99 -9.06
C SER A 74 2.58 7.71 -8.34
N ALA A 75 3.17 8.71 -7.68
CA ALA A 75 4.37 8.50 -6.86
C ALA A 75 4.09 7.61 -5.64
N PHE A 76 2.97 7.82 -4.93
CA PHE A 76 2.57 6.96 -3.81
C PHE A 76 2.19 5.55 -4.27
N SER A 77 1.51 5.42 -5.41
CA SER A 77 1.21 4.13 -6.03
C SER A 77 2.48 3.37 -6.43
N ALA A 78 3.50 4.04 -6.96
CA ALA A 78 4.79 3.42 -7.24
C ALA A 78 5.50 2.94 -5.96
N LEU A 79 5.45 3.74 -4.88
CA LEU A 79 5.98 3.33 -3.56
C LEU A 79 5.24 2.10 -3.01
N PHE A 80 3.92 2.04 -3.17
CA PHE A 80 3.15 0.86 -2.79
C PHE A 80 3.55 -0.37 -3.62
N GLN A 81 3.74 -0.21 -4.93
CA GLN A 81 4.15 -1.30 -5.82
C GLN A 81 5.54 -1.87 -5.49
N LEU A 82 6.45 -1.07 -4.95
CA LEU A 82 7.75 -1.56 -4.44
C LEU A 82 7.59 -2.59 -3.31
N SER A 83 6.52 -2.52 -2.52
CA SER A 83 6.28 -3.51 -1.46
C SER A 83 6.05 -4.93 -1.99
N ALA A 84 5.43 -5.06 -3.16
CA ALA A 84 5.26 -6.36 -3.81
C ALA A 84 6.62 -6.99 -4.18
N LEU A 85 7.60 -6.17 -4.58
CA LEU A 85 8.96 -6.63 -4.85
C LEU A 85 9.69 -7.06 -3.57
N ILE A 86 9.51 -6.31 -2.48
CA ILE A 86 10.09 -6.65 -1.17
C ILE A 86 9.55 -8.01 -0.70
N ILE A 87 8.24 -8.23 -0.80
CA ILE A 87 7.59 -9.49 -0.41
C ILE A 87 8.06 -10.68 -1.28
N LEU A 88 8.38 -10.47 -2.56
CA LEU A 88 8.98 -11.51 -3.42
C LEU A 88 10.45 -11.80 -3.04
N LEU A 89 11.23 -10.76 -2.73
CA LEU A 89 12.66 -10.89 -2.46
C LEU A 89 12.95 -11.60 -1.12
N LEU A 90 12.14 -11.37 -0.09
CA LEU A 90 12.33 -11.96 1.25
C LEU A 90 12.38 -13.51 1.24
N PRO A 91 11.40 -14.22 0.64
CA PRO A 91 11.44 -15.68 0.49
C PRO A 91 12.57 -16.15 -0.44
N SER A 92 12.87 -15.38 -1.49
CA SER A 92 13.91 -15.73 -2.48
C SER A 92 15.32 -15.77 -1.88
N VAL A 93 15.58 -14.97 -0.82
CA VAL A 93 16.85 -14.95 -0.08
C VAL A 93 16.93 -16.06 0.99
N GLY A 94 15.90 -16.91 1.11
CA GLY A 94 15.88 -18.04 2.03
C GLY A 94 15.56 -17.67 3.49
N LYS A 95 15.16 -16.42 3.76
CA LYS A 95 14.67 -15.99 5.08
C LYS A 95 13.16 -16.25 5.18
N ASN A 96 12.78 -17.49 5.47
CA ASN A 96 11.37 -17.87 5.65
C ASN A 96 10.74 -17.38 6.98
N PHE A 97 11.55 -17.06 7.99
CA PHE A 97 11.07 -16.51 9.26
C PHE A 97 11.55 -15.07 9.40
N VAL A 98 10.73 -14.14 8.91
CA VAL A 98 10.94 -12.70 9.15
C VAL A 98 10.20 -12.34 10.45
N PRO A 99 10.87 -11.71 11.44
CA PRO A 99 10.22 -11.30 12.67
C PRO A 99 9.10 -10.29 12.39
N ILE A 100 8.00 -10.39 13.14
CA ILE A 100 6.77 -9.60 12.92
C ILE A 100 7.06 -8.09 12.89
N CYS A 101 7.99 -7.62 13.73
CA CYS A 101 8.37 -6.21 13.81
C CYS A 101 9.05 -5.72 12.53
N LEU A 102 9.86 -6.56 11.89
CA LEU A 102 10.51 -6.21 10.63
C LEU A 102 9.51 -6.21 9.47
N CYS A 103 8.56 -7.15 9.48
CA CYS A 103 7.44 -7.14 8.52
C CYS A 103 6.59 -5.87 8.66
N PHE A 104 6.27 -5.47 9.90
CA PHE A 104 5.52 -4.24 10.17
C PHE A 104 6.26 -3.00 9.64
N TYR A 105 7.56 -2.87 9.92
CA TYR A 105 8.35 -1.74 9.43
C TYR A 105 8.45 -1.70 7.90
N LEU A 106 8.62 -2.86 7.25
CA LEU A 106 8.64 -2.97 5.78
C LEU A 106 7.28 -2.62 5.16
N GLN A 107 6.18 -2.99 5.80
CA GLN A 107 4.81 -2.75 5.32
C GLN A 107 4.27 -1.38 5.71
N PHE A 108 4.89 -0.70 6.69
CA PHE A 108 4.46 0.60 7.18
C PHE A 108 4.43 1.65 6.05
N LEU A 109 5.53 1.77 5.30
CA LEU A 109 5.67 2.72 4.21
C LEU A 109 4.67 2.50 3.06
N PRO A 110 4.49 1.28 2.52
CA PRO A 110 3.51 1.04 1.47
C PRO A 110 2.07 1.19 1.96
N TYR A 111 1.78 0.82 3.21
CA TYR A 111 0.45 1.03 3.78
C TYR A 111 0.11 2.52 3.87
N PHE A 112 1.04 3.35 4.33
CA PHE A 112 0.91 4.81 4.29
C PHE A 112 0.67 5.32 2.86
N GLY A 113 1.43 4.82 1.89
CA GLY A 113 1.30 5.19 0.49
C GLY A 113 -0.10 4.93 -0.08
N VAL A 114 -0.69 3.79 0.23
CA VAL A 114 -2.05 3.43 -0.23
C VAL A 114 -3.12 4.31 0.42
N LEU A 115 -2.99 4.62 1.71
CA LEU A 115 -3.93 5.50 2.42
C LEU A 115 -3.89 6.91 1.84
N MET A 116 -2.69 7.44 1.59
CA MET A 116 -2.51 8.75 0.97
C MET A 116 -3.01 8.78 -0.48
N SER A 117 -2.72 7.74 -1.26
CA SER A 117 -3.22 7.59 -2.63
C SER A 117 -4.75 7.59 -2.69
N THR A 118 -5.42 6.86 -1.81
CA THR A 118 -6.89 6.84 -1.73
C THR A 118 -7.46 8.25 -1.49
N CYS A 119 -6.86 9.01 -0.57
CA CYS A 119 -7.28 10.38 -0.31
C CYS A 119 -6.97 11.32 -1.48
N LEU A 120 -5.84 11.14 -2.17
CA LEU A 120 -5.50 11.92 -3.36
C LEU A 120 -6.46 11.66 -4.52
N VAL A 121 -6.82 10.41 -4.80
CA VAL A 121 -7.82 10.05 -5.82
C VAL A 121 -9.16 10.70 -5.51
N PHE A 122 -9.57 10.70 -4.25
CA PHE A 122 -10.79 11.40 -3.82
C PHE A 122 -10.70 12.91 -4.08
N GLN A 123 -9.57 13.55 -3.75
CA GLN A 123 -9.34 14.97 -4.03
C GLN A 123 -9.31 15.29 -5.53
N ILE A 124 -8.73 14.41 -6.34
CA ILE A 124 -8.74 14.53 -7.81
C ILE A 124 -10.19 14.52 -8.32
N GLY A 125 -11.01 13.60 -7.81
CA GLY A 125 -12.44 13.54 -8.11
C GLY A 125 -13.17 14.83 -7.72
N LEU A 126 -12.91 15.34 -6.52
CA LEU A 126 -13.49 16.61 -6.06
C LEU A 126 -13.05 17.80 -6.91
N GLU A 127 -11.78 17.92 -7.29
CA GLU A 127 -11.30 18.98 -8.18
C GLU A 127 -12.02 18.94 -9.52
N ARG A 128 -12.16 17.74 -10.12
CA ARG A 128 -12.86 17.58 -11.40
C ARG A 128 -14.33 17.95 -11.28
N LEU A 129 -14.99 17.53 -10.20
CA LEU A 129 -16.39 17.84 -9.93
C LEU A 129 -16.61 19.35 -9.72
N LEU A 130 -15.80 19.98 -8.87
CA LEU A 130 -15.88 21.40 -8.57
C LEU A 130 -15.57 22.27 -9.79
N ASN A 131 -14.63 21.86 -10.64
CA ASN A 131 -14.34 22.57 -11.88
C ASN A 131 -15.51 22.53 -12.88
N VAL A 132 -16.29 21.44 -12.89
CA VAL A 132 -17.47 21.30 -13.75
C VAL A 132 -18.68 22.07 -13.18
N LEU A 133 -18.93 21.97 -11.88
CA LEU A 133 -20.08 22.62 -11.22
C LEU A 133 -19.86 24.13 -10.99
N PHE A 134 -18.64 24.53 -10.61
CA PHE A 134 -18.31 25.88 -10.19
C PHE A 134 -17.00 26.38 -10.83
N PRO A 135 -16.99 26.63 -12.15
CA PRO A 135 -15.80 27.10 -12.87
C PRO A 135 -15.25 28.44 -12.33
N ILE A 136 -16.11 29.27 -11.74
CA ILE A 136 -15.74 30.57 -11.14
C ILE A 136 -14.96 30.38 -9.83
N TRP A 137 -15.29 29.34 -9.06
CA TRP A 137 -14.63 29.06 -7.77
C TRP A 137 -13.23 28.46 -7.96
N SER A 138 -13.05 27.64 -9.01
CA SER A 138 -11.76 27.04 -9.38
C SER A 138 -10.68 28.08 -9.74
N LYS A 139 -11.08 29.20 -10.35
CA LYS A 139 -10.15 30.28 -10.75
C LYS A 139 -9.64 31.12 -9.57
N ASN A 140 -10.27 31.01 -8.40
CA ASN A 140 -9.87 31.77 -7.23
C ASN A 140 -8.65 31.11 -6.55
N GLY A 141 -7.66 31.91 -6.12
CA GLY A 141 -6.43 31.41 -5.50
C GLY A 141 -6.66 30.54 -4.25
N ASN A 142 -7.81 30.69 -3.60
CA ASN A 142 -8.23 29.94 -2.42
C ASN A 142 -8.48 28.44 -2.69
N SER A 143 -8.71 28.02 -3.94
CA SER A 143 -8.89 26.60 -4.28
C SER A 143 -7.62 25.79 -3.96
N LYS A 144 -6.44 26.37 -4.20
CA LYS A 144 -5.14 25.73 -3.91
C LYS A 144 -4.96 25.45 -2.43
N LEU A 145 -5.31 26.44 -1.60
CA LEU A 145 -5.21 26.35 -0.15
C LEU A 145 -6.16 25.27 0.39
N PHE A 146 -7.38 25.18 -0.15
CA PHE A 146 -8.34 24.15 0.23
C PHE A 146 -7.80 22.73 0.00
N HIS A 147 -7.20 22.46 -1.16
CA HIS A 147 -6.62 21.14 -1.46
C HIS A 147 -5.41 20.82 -0.57
N VAL A 148 -4.55 21.80 -0.29
CA VAL A 148 -3.41 21.61 0.63
C VAL A 148 -3.90 21.33 2.05
N ILE A 149 -4.91 22.05 2.54
CA ILE A 149 -5.50 21.80 3.86
C ILE A 149 -6.10 20.40 3.93
N LEU A 150 -6.84 19.99 2.90
CA LEU A 150 -7.46 18.66 2.85
C LEU A 150 -6.42 17.53 2.78
N LEU A 151 -5.30 17.75 2.07
CA LEU A 151 -4.17 16.84 2.03
C LEU A 151 -3.47 16.73 3.39
N LEU A 152 -3.25 17.86 4.07
CA LEU A 152 -2.66 17.88 5.41
C LEU A 152 -3.57 17.18 6.43
N LEU A 153 -4.88 17.44 6.38
CA LEU A 153 -5.84 16.77 7.25
C LEU A 153 -5.82 15.25 7.05
N SER A 154 -5.81 14.81 5.79
CA SER A 154 -5.68 13.39 5.42
C SER A 154 -4.37 12.78 5.90
N ALA A 155 -3.24 13.49 5.75
CA ALA A 155 -1.95 13.01 6.24
C ALA A 155 -1.95 12.86 7.77
N ILE A 156 -2.56 13.80 8.50
CA ILE A 156 -2.68 13.74 9.96
C ILE A 156 -3.58 12.56 10.38
N SER A 157 -4.75 12.39 9.75
CA SER A 157 -5.66 11.28 10.09
C SER A 157 -5.03 9.92 9.79
N ASN A 158 -4.34 9.78 8.65
CA ASN A 158 -3.66 8.55 8.27
C ASN A 158 -2.47 8.27 9.19
N GLY A 159 -1.72 9.30 9.58
CA GLY A 159 -0.65 9.19 10.56
C GLY A 159 -1.16 8.74 11.93
N TYR A 160 -2.31 9.25 12.38
CA TYR A 160 -2.94 8.82 13.62
C TYR A 160 -3.39 7.36 13.58
N LEU A 161 -4.00 6.90 12.47
CA LEU A 161 -4.36 5.50 12.30
C LEU A 161 -3.14 4.57 12.35
N MET A 162 -2.03 5.00 11.76
CA MET A 162 -0.79 4.23 11.80
C MET A 162 -0.13 4.22 13.18
N TRP A 163 -0.23 5.32 13.93
CA TRP A 163 0.18 5.36 15.33
C TRP A 163 -0.62 4.36 16.18
N LEU A 164 -1.94 4.31 16.01
CA LEU A 164 -2.78 3.32 16.69
C LEU A 164 -2.37 1.88 16.34
N GLN A 165 -2.04 1.61 15.07
CA GLN A 165 -1.55 0.29 14.70
C GLN A 165 -0.19 -0.04 15.33
N TYR A 166 0.70 0.94 15.47
CA TYR A 166 1.98 0.76 16.12
C TYR A 166 1.81 0.38 17.60
N GLU A 167 0.95 1.08 18.34
CA GLU A 167 0.63 0.77 19.74
C GLU A 167 0.10 -0.66 19.93
N MET A 168 -0.75 -1.12 19.02
CA MET A 168 -1.31 -2.48 19.07
C MET A 168 -0.25 -3.56 18.83
N VAL A 169 0.80 -3.26 18.05
CA VAL A 169 1.91 -4.19 17.83
C VAL A 169 2.87 -4.19 19.01
N ASP A 170 3.18 -3.04 19.58
CA ASP A 170 4.08 -2.92 20.74
C ASP A 170 3.50 -3.60 21.99
N GLY A 171 2.21 -3.39 22.24
CA GLY A 171 1.49 -4.03 23.36
C GLY A 171 1.37 -5.55 23.26
N ASN A 172 1.57 -6.14 22.09
CA ASN A 172 1.57 -7.61 21.89
C ASN A 172 2.97 -8.23 22.01
N ASN A 173 4.02 -7.40 22.06
CA ASN A 173 5.42 -7.82 22.21
C ASN A 173 5.96 -7.65 23.63
N SER A 174 5.16 -7.08 24.55
CA SER A 174 5.45 -6.89 25.99
C SER A 174 4.77 -7.96 26.84
#